data_AF-D1YLQ9-F1
#
_entry.id   AF-D1YLQ9-F1
#
_cell.length_a   1.000
_cell.length_b   1.000
_cell.length_c   1.000
_cell.angle_alpha   90.00
_cell.angle_beta   90.00
_cell.angle_gamma   90.00
#
_symmetry.space_group_name_H-M   'P 1'
#
loop_
_entity.id
_entity.type
_entity.pdbx_description
1 polymer ?
#
loop_
_entity_poly.entity_id
_entity_poly.type
_entity_poly.pdbx_seq_one_letter_code
_entity_poly.pdbx_strand_id
1 'polypeptide(L)'
;MIMPIMLYILYKEFNLLNIVLVSVQALAMLMLGTKVGNFGLIISLVIFLITFLFHSLILKNTKFSAKFLITLICILAASSAIFPYSPTLRRSSLENGVAQKRSNLGDKNRLDQELDSGLKRYKGQKQAEYLKDFIKKNYWVYSLKHDLVLDHYSYQNDPYYWLDVMKRPAAERLNYRHLEQDILSRVMNNDKNKLNKLFGISFSRENNIAPLERDFLAQYYSMGLLGTILLTIIYIFVLGYGIFYWLVNKNSKTLLISSLLLSGGFILFAAFYAGNVLEYLSATLVMAFILGFLLQNIRYSKTSKYLVKK
;
A
#
# COMPACT_ATOMS: atom_id res chain seq x y z
N MET A 1 7.56 9.28 2.56
CA MET A 1 8.19 7.95 2.84
C MET A 1 9.67 8.09 3.17
N ILE A 2 10.44 8.83 2.37
CA ILE A 2 11.87 9.15 2.61
C ILE A 2 12.14 10.20 3.70
N MET A 3 11.08 10.71 4.34
CA MET A 3 11.13 11.81 5.30
C MET A 3 12.16 11.61 6.42
N PRO A 4 12.33 10.42 7.03
CA PRO A 4 13.36 10.21 8.04
C PRO A 4 14.78 10.49 7.56
N ILE A 5 15.12 10.18 6.30
CA ILE A 5 16.45 10.48 5.75
C ILE A 5 16.62 11.98 5.55
N MET A 6 15.60 12.67 5.04
CA MET A 6 15.64 14.12 4.86
C MET A 6 15.79 14.85 6.20
N LEU A 7 15.11 14.39 7.25
CA LEU A 7 15.24 14.90 8.60
C LEU A 7 16.63 14.63 9.18
N TYR A 8 17.23 13.47 8.89
CA TYR A 8 18.62 13.20 9.25
C TYR A 8 19.60 14.16 8.57
N ILE A 9 19.41 14.44 7.27
CA ILE A 9 20.23 15.41 6.53
C ILE A 9 20.07 16.80 7.12
N LEU A 10 18.84 17.25 7.39
CA LEU A 10 18.59 18.54 8.05
C LEU A 10 19.26 18.62 9.44
N TYR A 11 19.26 17.54 10.20
CA TYR A 11 19.96 17.49 11.49
C TYR A 11 21.49 17.62 11.32
N LYS A 12 22.07 16.90 10.36
CA LYS A 12 23.52 16.90 10.12
C LYS A 12 24.03 18.19 9.50
N GLU A 13 23.27 18.74 8.57
CA GLU A 13 23.60 19.91 7.77
C GLU A 13 22.51 20.96 7.97
N PHE A 14 22.53 21.59 9.15
CA PHE A 14 21.50 22.56 9.51
C PHE A 14 21.71 23.88 8.77
N ASN A 15 21.02 24.05 7.65
CA ASN A 15 21.02 25.26 6.82
C ASN A 15 19.62 25.55 6.27
N LEU A 16 19.40 26.78 5.78
CA LEU A 16 18.09 27.22 5.29
C LEU A 16 17.59 26.38 4.11
N LEU A 17 18.48 25.97 3.21
CA LEU A 17 18.14 25.15 2.04
C LEU A 17 17.53 23.81 2.47
N ASN A 18 18.14 23.13 3.45
CA ASN A 18 17.61 21.88 3.98
C ASN A 18 16.29 22.06 4.74
N ILE A 19 16.10 23.20 5.42
CA ILE A 19 14.80 23.54 6.06
C ILE A 19 13.72 23.68 4.98
N VAL A 20 14.01 24.40 3.91
CA VAL A 20 13.09 24.59 2.78
C VAL A 20 12.78 23.26 2.12
N LEU A 21 13.78 22.42 1.83
CA LEU A 21 13.58 21.11 1.22
C LEU A 21 12.66 20.20 2.05
N VAL A 22 12.89 20.11 3.36
CA VAL A 22 12.02 19.31 4.26
C VAL A 22 10.60 19.88 4.31
N SER A 23 10.46 21.20 4.33
CA SER A 23 9.16 21.86 4.37
C SER A 23 8.38 21.66 3.07
N VAL A 24 9.04 21.78 1.91
CA VAL A 24 8.45 21.50 0.60
C VAL A 24 8.04 20.04 0.48
N GLN A 25 8.88 19.11 0.96
CA GLN A 25 8.53 17.69 0.99
C GLN A 25 7.29 17.43 1.87
N ALA A 26 7.19 18.06 3.03
CA ALA A 26 6.03 17.95 3.91
C ALA A 26 4.76 18.47 3.22
N LEU A 27 4.84 19.63 2.57
CA LEU A 27 3.74 20.18 1.78
C LEU A 27 3.34 19.26 0.61
N ALA A 28 4.31 18.70 -0.11
CA ALA A 28 4.05 17.73 -1.18
C ALA A 28 3.29 16.51 -0.66
N MET A 29 3.69 15.96 0.50
CA MET A 29 2.98 14.84 1.13
C MET A 29 1.53 15.18 1.51
N LEU A 30 1.25 16.43 1.91
CA LEU A 30 -0.10 16.91 2.20
C LEU A 30 -0.95 17.15 0.95
N MET A 31 -0.32 17.63 -0.13
CA MET A 31 -1.00 17.94 -1.40
C MET A 31 -1.39 16.69 -2.19
N LEU A 32 -0.68 15.57 -2.03
CA LEU A 32 -0.98 14.30 -2.72
C LEU A 32 -2.41 13.79 -2.46
N GLY A 33 -3.04 14.18 -1.35
CA GLY A 33 -4.44 13.81 -1.07
C GLY A 33 -4.66 12.33 -0.80
N THR A 34 -3.60 11.57 -0.51
CA THR A 34 -3.67 10.16 -0.12
C THR A 34 -3.61 10.02 1.40
N LYS A 35 -4.32 9.01 1.94
CA LYS A 35 -4.26 8.68 3.38
C LYS A 35 -2.81 8.43 3.83
N VAL A 36 -2.03 7.72 3.02
CA VAL A 36 -0.61 7.46 3.30
C VAL A 36 0.24 8.73 3.29
N GLY A 37 0.06 9.64 2.32
CA GLY A 37 0.81 10.89 2.27
C GLY A 37 0.55 11.74 3.51
N ASN A 38 -0.72 11.96 3.82
CA ASN A 38 -1.15 12.79 4.95
C ASN A 38 -0.80 12.20 6.32
N PHE A 39 -1.35 11.03 6.65
CA PHE A 39 -1.11 10.42 7.96
C PHE A 39 0.34 9.97 8.09
N GLY A 40 0.94 9.46 7.00
CA GLY A 40 2.35 9.06 6.98
C GLY A 40 3.31 10.22 7.21
N LEU A 41 2.98 11.45 6.80
CA LEU A 41 3.78 12.63 7.14
C LEU A 41 3.82 12.84 8.64
N ILE A 42 2.66 12.96 9.29
CA ILE A 42 2.55 13.21 10.73
C ILE A 42 3.23 12.09 11.52
N ILE A 43 2.93 10.84 11.17
CA ILE A 43 3.54 9.65 11.78
C ILE A 43 5.07 9.69 11.62
N SER A 44 5.57 10.02 10.43
CA SER A 44 7.02 10.07 10.17
C SER A 44 7.73 11.14 10.98
N LEU A 45 7.13 12.33 11.11
CA LEU A 45 7.66 13.44 11.91
C LEU A 45 7.72 13.07 13.40
N VAL A 46 6.64 12.49 13.93
CA VAL A 46 6.55 12.07 15.35
C VAL A 46 7.52 10.93 15.65
N ILE A 47 7.55 9.88 14.82
CA ILE A 47 8.46 8.76 15.04
C ILE A 47 9.92 9.20 14.91
N PHE A 48 10.24 10.09 13.96
CA PHE A 48 11.59 10.63 13.85
C PHE A 48 11.96 11.49 15.07
N LEU A 49 11.05 12.32 15.58
CA LEU A 49 11.26 13.10 16.79
C LEU A 49 11.59 12.19 17.98
N ILE A 50 10.80 11.14 18.21
CA ILE A 50 11.04 10.16 19.26
C ILE A 50 12.41 9.50 19.07
N THR A 51 12.74 9.09 17.84
CA THR A 51 14.03 8.48 17.51
C THR A 51 15.19 9.43 17.76
N PHE A 52 15.08 10.69 17.36
CA PHE A 52 16.09 11.71 17.61
C PHE A 52 16.33 11.94 19.11
N LEU A 53 15.26 12.03 19.91
CA LEU A 53 15.36 12.16 21.36
C LEU A 53 15.97 10.92 22.01
N PHE A 54 15.60 9.72 21.56
CA PHE A 54 16.19 8.47 22.01
C PHE A 54 17.70 8.42 21.74
N HIS A 55 18.15 8.79 20.54
CA HIS A 55 19.57 8.83 20.18
C HIS A 55 20.36 9.91 20.95
N SER A 56 19.74 11.05 21.20
CA SER A 56 20.41 12.19 21.83
C SER A 56 20.46 12.08 23.37
N LEU A 57 19.37 11.63 24.00
CA LEU A 57 19.22 11.62 25.46
C LEU A 57 19.55 10.26 26.08
N ILE A 58 19.13 9.16 25.46
CA ILE A 58 19.25 7.82 26.03
C ILE A 58 20.53 7.14 25.54
N LEU A 59 20.69 6.99 24.22
CA LEU A 59 21.91 6.38 23.67
C LEU A 59 23.13 7.30 23.73
N LYS A 60 22.91 8.62 23.86
CA LYS A 60 23.96 9.65 23.94
C LYS A 60 25.02 9.55 22.84
N ASN A 61 24.63 9.05 21.67
CA ASN A 61 25.52 8.86 20.52
C ASN A 61 25.33 9.91 19.43
N THR A 62 24.46 10.87 19.70
CA THR A 62 24.08 11.98 18.81
C THR A 62 24.06 13.25 19.66
N LYS A 63 24.65 14.35 19.14
CA LYS A 63 24.66 15.62 19.87
C LYS A 63 23.27 16.25 19.82
N PHE A 64 22.73 16.61 20.99
CA PHE A 64 21.48 17.33 21.07
C PHE A 64 21.60 18.70 20.39
N SER A 65 20.62 19.04 19.56
CA SER A 65 20.56 20.32 18.83
C SER A 65 19.19 20.95 19.04
N ALA A 66 19.14 22.00 19.88
CA ALA A 66 17.90 22.73 20.15
C ALA A 66 17.36 23.40 18.87
N LYS A 67 18.24 23.92 18.01
CA LYS A 67 17.86 24.52 16.72
C LYS A 67 17.10 23.51 15.84
N PHE A 68 17.65 22.31 15.68
CA PHE A 68 16.99 21.23 14.93
C PHE A 68 15.65 20.84 15.56
N LEU A 69 15.61 20.66 16.88
CA LEU A 69 14.40 20.28 17.60
C LEU A 69 13.27 21.29 17.39
N ILE A 70 13.56 22.59 17.55
CA ILE A 70 12.60 23.67 17.36
C ILE A 70 12.09 23.66 15.91
N THR A 71 12.97 23.55 14.92
CA THR A 71 12.58 23.46 13.50
C THR A 71 11.67 22.27 13.24
N LEU A 72 11.98 21.09 13.77
CA LEU A 72 11.17 19.89 13.61
C LEU A 72 9.77 20.06 14.23
N ILE A 73 9.68 20.67 15.41
CA ILE A 73 8.41 20.99 16.08
C ILE A 73 7.61 22.00 15.25
N CYS A 74 8.24 23.04 14.71
CA CYS A 74 7.57 24.02 13.85
C CYS A 74 7.01 23.36 12.57
N ILE A 75 7.78 22.48 11.92
CA ILE A 75 7.30 21.76 10.72
C ILE A 75 6.14 20.83 11.07
N LEU A 76 6.20 20.13 12.21
CA LEU A 76 5.11 19.28 12.69
C LEU A 76 3.85 20.10 13.01
N ALA A 77 3.99 21.23 13.70
CA ALA A 77 2.87 22.12 14.04
C ALA A 77 2.23 22.69 12.77
N ALA A 78 3.04 23.20 11.83
CA ALA A 78 2.56 23.71 10.54
C ALA A 78 1.85 22.61 9.73
N SER A 79 2.43 21.42 9.63
CA SER A 79 1.82 20.29 8.92
C SER A 79 0.49 19.88 9.54
N SER A 80 0.41 19.88 10.88
CA SER A 80 -0.82 19.55 11.63
C SER A 80 -1.90 20.61 11.44
N ALA A 81 -1.53 21.89 11.37
CA ALA A 81 -2.45 22.99 11.11
C ALA A 81 -3.04 22.94 9.69
N ILE A 82 -2.26 22.49 8.70
CA ILE A 82 -2.70 22.36 7.29
C ILE A 82 -3.54 21.09 7.09
N PHE A 83 -3.29 20.03 7.87
CA PHE A 83 -3.91 18.71 7.71
C PHE A 83 -5.44 18.72 7.55
N PRO A 84 -6.25 19.48 8.31
CA PRO A 84 -7.71 19.54 8.16
C PRO A 84 -8.18 20.04 6.78
N TYR A 85 -7.36 20.85 6.12
CA TYR A 85 -7.67 21.44 4.81
C TYR A 85 -7.18 20.59 3.64
N SER A 86 -6.50 19.49 3.92
CA SER A 86 -5.93 18.62 2.90
C SER A 86 -7.00 17.90 2.05
N PRO A 87 -6.69 17.52 0.80
CA PRO A 87 -7.66 16.89 -0.09
C PRO A 87 -8.23 15.56 0.43
N THR A 88 -7.45 14.80 1.20
CA THR A 88 -7.84 13.47 1.72
C THR A 88 -9.14 13.50 2.53
N LEU A 89 -9.29 14.47 3.43
CA LEU A 89 -10.47 14.56 4.30
C LEU A 89 -11.71 14.99 3.52
N ARG A 90 -11.54 15.88 2.53
CA ARG A 90 -12.63 16.31 1.64
C ARG A 90 -13.10 15.19 0.72
N ARG A 91 -12.19 14.33 0.26
CA ARG A 91 -12.54 13.17 -0.58
C ARG A 91 -13.35 12.12 0.19
N SER A 92 -12.95 11.83 1.43
CA SER A 92 -13.63 10.82 2.24
C SER A 92 -15.08 11.18 2.56
N SER A 93 -15.41 12.46 2.75
CA SER A 93 -16.79 12.89 3.01
C SER A 93 -17.69 12.79 1.76
N LEU A 94 -17.14 13.08 0.58
CA LEU A 94 -17.84 12.93 -0.70
C LEU A 94 -18.15 11.45 -1.01
N GLU A 95 -17.18 10.56 -0.82
CA GLU A 95 -17.35 9.12 -1.07
C GLU A 95 -18.45 8.50 -0.19
N ASN A 96 -18.51 8.89 1.09
CA ASN A 96 -19.57 8.43 2.01
C ASN A 96 -20.97 8.89 1.57
N GLY A 97 -21.11 10.13 1.09
CA GLY A 97 -22.39 10.65 0.60
C GLY A 97 -22.89 9.94 -0.68
N VAL A 98 -21.98 9.53 -1.57
CA VAL A 98 -22.31 8.77 -2.78
C VAL A 98 -22.70 7.33 -2.42
N ALA A 99 -21.97 6.69 -1.50
CA ALA A 99 -22.27 5.33 -1.05
C ALA A 99 -23.67 5.22 -0.43
N GLN A 100 -24.04 6.18 0.43
CA GLN A 100 -25.36 6.24 1.06
C GLN A 100 -26.50 6.45 0.05
N LYS A 101 -26.28 7.24 -1.01
CA LYS A 101 -27.26 7.38 -2.09
C LYS A 101 -27.42 6.10 -2.90
N ARG A 102 -26.34 5.36 -3.14
CA ARG A 102 -26.35 4.11 -3.91
C ARG A 102 -27.01 2.95 -3.14
N SER A 103 -26.85 2.87 -1.83
CA SER A 103 -27.49 1.82 -1.02
C SER A 103 -29.02 1.89 -1.00
N ASN A 104 -29.62 3.03 -1.37
CA ASN A 104 -31.06 3.24 -1.42
C ASN A 104 -31.65 3.04 -2.84
N LEU A 105 -30.85 2.60 -3.80
CA LEU A 105 -31.26 2.43 -5.19
C LEU A 105 -31.77 1.00 -5.45
N GLY A 106 -33.09 0.83 -5.48
CA GLY A 106 -33.77 -0.32 -6.09
C GLY A 106 -34.46 -1.29 -5.11
N ASP A 107 -35.51 -1.95 -5.59
CA ASP A 107 -36.23 -3.00 -4.88
C ASP A 107 -35.52 -4.34 -5.03
N LYS A 108 -34.48 -4.55 -4.22
CA LYS A 108 -33.66 -5.77 -4.27
C LYS A 108 -34.49 -7.04 -4.03
N ASN A 109 -35.46 -6.99 -3.10
CA ASN A 109 -36.27 -8.16 -2.75
C ASN A 109 -37.09 -8.66 -3.96
N ARG A 110 -37.69 -7.74 -4.72
CA ARG A 110 -38.41 -8.09 -5.96
C ARG A 110 -37.47 -8.69 -6.99
N LEU A 111 -36.26 -8.14 -7.14
CA LEU A 111 -35.27 -8.63 -8.09
C LEU A 111 -34.69 -9.99 -7.71
N ASP A 112 -34.50 -10.26 -6.42
CA ASP A 112 -34.07 -11.57 -5.92
C ASP A 112 -35.13 -12.64 -6.26
N GLN A 113 -36.43 -12.32 -6.10
CA GLN A 113 -37.54 -13.20 -6.50
C GLN A 113 -37.59 -13.45 -8.01
N GLU A 114 -37.38 -12.40 -8.82
CA GLU A 114 -37.34 -12.49 -10.28
C GLU A 114 -36.19 -13.40 -10.73
N LEU A 115 -34.99 -13.21 -10.15
CA LEU A 115 -33.80 -14.00 -10.41
C LEU A 115 -34.02 -15.49 -10.10
N ASP A 116 -34.51 -15.80 -8.90
CA ASP A 116 -34.75 -17.18 -8.48
C ASP A 116 -35.80 -17.88 -9.36
N SER A 117 -36.85 -17.15 -9.76
CA SER A 117 -37.89 -17.67 -10.66
C SER A 117 -37.32 -17.97 -12.05
N GLY A 118 -36.52 -17.07 -12.61
CA GLY A 118 -35.87 -17.28 -13.91
C GLY A 118 -34.85 -18.42 -13.89
N LEU A 119 -34.06 -18.53 -12.82
CA LEU A 119 -33.11 -19.64 -12.63
C LEU A 119 -33.81 -21.00 -12.50
N LYS A 120 -35.02 -21.07 -11.92
CA LYS A 120 -35.82 -22.30 -11.87
C LYS A 120 -36.47 -22.64 -13.22
N ARG A 121 -36.89 -21.63 -13.98
CA ARG A 121 -37.59 -21.78 -15.26
C ARG A 121 -36.68 -22.26 -16.38
N TYR A 122 -35.47 -21.72 -16.47
CA TYR A 122 -34.53 -22.04 -17.55
C TYR A 122 -33.47 -23.05 -17.08
N LYS A 123 -33.00 -23.91 -17.99
CA LYS A 123 -31.93 -24.87 -17.73
C LYS A 123 -30.86 -24.81 -18.84
N GLY A 124 -29.63 -25.20 -18.49
CA GLY A 124 -28.50 -25.27 -19.42
C GLY A 124 -28.16 -23.91 -20.03
N GLN A 125 -27.97 -23.86 -21.34
CA GLN A 125 -27.55 -22.63 -22.04
C GLN A 125 -28.55 -21.47 -21.88
N LYS A 126 -29.86 -21.74 -21.93
CA LYS A 126 -30.89 -20.71 -21.74
C LYS A 126 -30.84 -20.08 -20.34
N GLN A 127 -30.45 -20.85 -19.33
CA GLN A 127 -30.25 -20.34 -17.97
C GLN A 127 -29.08 -19.37 -17.91
N ALA A 128 -27.98 -19.69 -18.60
CA ALA A 128 -26.80 -18.83 -18.66
C ALA A 128 -27.09 -17.53 -19.43
N GLU A 129 -27.84 -17.59 -20.53
CA GLU A 129 -28.27 -16.40 -21.30
C GLU A 129 -29.18 -15.50 -20.47
N TYR A 130 -30.19 -16.08 -19.81
CA TYR A 130 -31.05 -15.34 -18.88
C TYR A 130 -30.24 -14.64 -17.78
N LEU A 131 -29.28 -15.35 -17.18
CA LEU A 131 -28.45 -14.81 -16.11
C LEU A 131 -27.58 -13.64 -16.60
N LYS A 132 -26.99 -13.75 -17.81
CA LYS A 132 -26.23 -12.67 -18.43
C LYS A 132 -27.09 -11.42 -18.64
N ASP A 133 -28.28 -11.58 -19.19
CA ASP A 133 -29.22 -10.47 -19.40
C ASP A 133 -29.68 -9.84 -18.09
N PHE A 134 -29.93 -10.65 -17.06
CA PHE A 134 -30.29 -10.18 -15.74
C PHE A 134 -29.18 -9.34 -15.11
N ILE A 135 -27.93 -9.85 -15.12
CA ILE A 135 -26.77 -9.13 -14.57
C ILE A 135 -26.57 -7.81 -15.31
N LYS A 136 -26.60 -7.81 -16.65
CA LYS A 136 -26.44 -6.61 -17.47
C LYS A 136 -27.40 -5.49 -17.06
N LYS A 137 -28.66 -5.83 -16.78
CA LYS A 137 -29.71 -4.85 -16.44
C LYS A 137 -29.65 -4.40 -14.98
N ASN A 138 -29.23 -5.28 -14.08
CA ASN A 138 -29.45 -5.10 -12.64
C ASN A 138 -28.18 -4.99 -11.78
N TYR A 139 -26.96 -5.15 -12.32
CA TYR A 139 -25.70 -5.19 -11.54
C TYR A 139 -25.52 -4.04 -10.54
N TRP A 140 -26.02 -2.84 -10.87
CA TRP A 140 -25.95 -1.64 -10.03
C TRP A 140 -26.77 -1.76 -8.73
N VAL A 141 -27.94 -2.40 -8.76
CA VAL A 141 -28.76 -2.66 -7.54
C VAL A 141 -28.00 -3.59 -6.59
N TYR A 142 -27.22 -4.51 -7.15
CA TYR A 142 -26.36 -5.42 -6.38
C TYR A 142 -25.03 -4.78 -5.98
N SER A 143 -24.83 -3.48 -6.24
CA SER A 143 -23.62 -2.74 -5.91
C SER A 143 -22.34 -3.37 -6.49
N LEU A 144 -22.45 -4.00 -7.67
CA LEU A 144 -21.29 -4.54 -8.37
C LEU A 144 -20.50 -3.40 -9.02
N LYS A 145 -19.17 -3.47 -8.96
CA LYS A 145 -18.24 -2.50 -9.57
C LYS A 145 -18.37 -2.57 -11.10
N HIS A 146 -18.66 -1.44 -11.75
CA HIS A 146 -19.04 -1.37 -13.18
C HIS A 146 -17.95 -1.90 -14.11
N ASP A 147 -16.74 -1.34 -13.99
CA ASP A 147 -15.52 -1.73 -14.72
C ASP A 147 -15.21 -3.21 -14.52
N LEU A 148 -15.37 -3.73 -13.31
CA LEU A 148 -15.06 -5.12 -13.01
C LEU A 148 -16.04 -6.10 -13.68
N VAL A 149 -17.35 -5.80 -13.60
CA VAL A 149 -18.41 -6.69 -14.10
C VAL A 149 -18.59 -6.61 -15.61
N LEU A 150 -18.34 -5.45 -16.23
CA LEU A 150 -18.55 -5.27 -17.67
C LEU A 150 -17.27 -5.47 -18.48
N ASP A 151 -16.15 -4.93 -18.00
CA ASP A 151 -14.92 -4.80 -18.80
C ASP A 151 -13.87 -5.84 -18.41
N HIS A 152 -13.43 -5.84 -17.14
CA HIS A 152 -12.28 -6.64 -16.69
C HIS A 152 -12.59 -8.14 -16.57
N TYR A 153 -13.46 -8.54 -15.64
CA TYR A 153 -13.89 -9.93 -15.44
C TYR A 153 -15.35 -10.11 -15.83
N SER A 154 -15.61 -9.88 -17.13
CA SER A 154 -16.96 -9.70 -17.63
C SER A 154 -17.93 -10.82 -17.28
N TYR A 155 -19.15 -10.46 -16.88
CA TYR A 155 -20.26 -11.40 -16.66
C TYR A 155 -20.58 -12.27 -17.87
N GLN A 156 -20.17 -11.85 -19.06
CA GLN A 156 -20.32 -12.64 -20.28
C GLN A 156 -19.50 -13.93 -20.24
N ASN A 157 -18.37 -13.93 -19.56
CA ASN A 157 -17.41 -15.04 -19.51
C ASN A 157 -17.68 -15.98 -18.33
N ASP A 158 -18.04 -15.44 -17.15
CA ASP A 158 -18.33 -16.25 -15.96
C ASP A 158 -19.59 -15.74 -15.21
N PRO A 159 -20.80 -15.94 -15.78
CA PRO A 159 -22.03 -15.41 -15.19
C PRO A 159 -22.37 -16.05 -13.83
N TYR A 160 -21.97 -17.30 -13.61
CA TYR A 160 -22.25 -18.01 -12.36
C TYR A 160 -21.37 -17.55 -11.21
N TYR A 161 -20.14 -17.10 -11.48
CA TYR A 161 -19.34 -16.39 -10.50
C TYR A 161 -20.06 -15.12 -10.01
N TRP A 162 -20.58 -14.32 -10.93
CA TRP A 162 -21.30 -13.09 -10.56
C TRP A 162 -22.62 -13.37 -9.83
N LEU A 163 -23.30 -14.47 -10.15
CA LEU A 163 -24.45 -14.93 -9.37
C LEU A 163 -24.08 -15.24 -7.92
N ASP A 164 -22.95 -15.91 -7.68
CA ASP A 164 -22.44 -16.15 -6.32
C ASP A 164 -22.13 -14.82 -5.62
N VAL A 165 -21.40 -13.92 -6.26
CA VAL A 165 -21.08 -12.59 -5.72
C VAL A 165 -22.34 -11.81 -5.37
N MET A 166 -23.39 -11.84 -6.20
CA MET A 166 -24.66 -11.14 -5.95
C MET A 166 -25.36 -11.61 -4.67
N LYS A 167 -25.18 -12.87 -4.29
CA LYS A 167 -25.77 -13.48 -3.07
C LYS A 167 -24.98 -13.15 -1.80
N ARG A 168 -23.74 -12.67 -1.92
CA ARG A 168 -22.90 -12.28 -0.76
C ARG A 168 -23.46 -11.04 -0.06
N PRO A 169 -23.13 -10.83 1.23
CA PRO A 169 -23.48 -9.62 1.95
C PRO A 169 -23.00 -8.35 1.24
N ALA A 170 -23.75 -7.24 1.38
CA ALA A 170 -23.42 -5.98 0.71
C ALA A 170 -22.01 -5.47 1.06
N ALA A 171 -21.58 -5.65 2.30
CA ALA A 171 -20.24 -5.25 2.76
C ALA A 171 -19.11 -5.96 2.00
N GLU A 172 -19.28 -7.23 1.64
CA GLU A 172 -18.28 -7.98 0.88
C GLU A 172 -18.23 -7.56 -0.58
N ARG A 173 -19.39 -7.31 -1.19
CA ARG A 173 -19.49 -6.85 -2.59
C ARG A 173 -18.89 -5.45 -2.79
N LEU A 174 -19.06 -4.58 -1.80
CA LEU A 174 -18.50 -3.22 -1.79
C LEU A 174 -17.00 -3.19 -1.44
N ASN A 175 -16.45 -4.29 -0.93
CA ASN A 175 -15.01 -4.41 -0.71
C ASN A 175 -14.30 -4.83 -2.01
N TYR A 176 -14.11 -3.86 -2.91
CA TYR A 176 -13.57 -4.13 -4.23
C TYR A 176 -12.21 -4.83 -4.21
N ARG A 177 -11.32 -4.49 -3.27
CA ARG A 177 -10.01 -5.16 -3.14
C ARG A 177 -10.13 -6.64 -2.81
N HIS A 178 -11.14 -7.01 -2.01
CA HIS A 178 -11.39 -8.42 -1.72
C HIS A 178 -11.96 -9.14 -2.94
N LEU A 179 -12.88 -8.49 -3.65
CA LEU A 179 -13.47 -9.03 -4.88
C LEU A 179 -12.43 -9.21 -6.00
N GLU A 180 -11.55 -8.23 -6.21
CA GLU A 180 -10.43 -8.29 -7.15
C GLU A 180 -9.50 -9.48 -6.82
N GLN A 181 -9.17 -9.66 -5.54
CA GLN A 181 -8.37 -10.80 -5.09
C GLN A 181 -9.08 -12.15 -5.33
N ASP A 182 -10.39 -12.23 -5.08
CA ASP A 182 -11.19 -13.44 -5.28
C ASP A 182 -11.23 -13.83 -6.77
N ILE A 183 -11.42 -12.85 -7.67
CA ILE A 183 -11.37 -13.04 -9.11
C ILE A 183 -9.99 -13.58 -9.55
N LEU A 184 -8.90 -12.95 -9.12
CA LEU A 184 -7.54 -13.40 -9.48
C LEU A 184 -7.25 -14.80 -8.93
N SER A 185 -7.69 -15.10 -7.70
CA SER A 185 -7.58 -16.42 -7.10
C SER A 185 -8.32 -17.47 -7.94
N ARG A 186 -9.55 -17.15 -8.37
CA ARG A 186 -10.37 -18.02 -9.21
C ARG A 186 -9.72 -18.27 -10.57
N VAL A 187 -9.23 -17.21 -11.23
CA VAL A 187 -8.54 -17.35 -12.52
C VAL A 187 -7.29 -18.22 -12.37
N MET A 188 -6.48 -18.00 -11.34
CA MET A 188 -5.25 -18.76 -11.14
C MET A 188 -5.49 -20.22 -10.71
N ASN A 189 -6.60 -20.50 -10.02
CA ASN A 189 -6.99 -21.87 -9.66
C ASN A 189 -7.58 -22.65 -10.84
N ASN A 190 -8.28 -21.97 -11.74
CA ASN A 190 -8.85 -22.56 -12.95
C ASN A 190 -7.88 -22.54 -14.14
N ASP A 191 -6.68 -21.96 -13.98
CA ASP A 191 -5.68 -21.90 -15.04
C ASP A 191 -5.17 -23.31 -15.37
N LYS A 192 -5.17 -23.64 -16.66
CA LYS A 192 -4.65 -24.92 -17.15
C LYS A 192 -3.14 -25.02 -16.97
N ASN A 193 -2.43 -23.88 -17.03
CA ASN A 193 -0.98 -23.86 -16.85
C ASN A 193 -0.61 -23.68 -15.37
N LYS A 194 -0.27 -24.79 -14.70
CA LYS A 194 0.15 -24.79 -13.30
C LYS A 194 1.44 -23.99 -13.03
N LEU A 195 2.29 -23.78 -14.05
CA LEU A 195 3.51 -22.98 -13.92
C LEU A 195 3.22 -21.50 -13.66
N ASN A 196 2.00 -21.02 -13.95
CA ASN A 196 1.59 -19.65 -13.66
C ASN A 196 1.58 -19.36 -12.14
N LYS A 197 1.48 -20.37 -11.28
CA LYS A 197 1.67 -20.16 -9.83
C LYS A 197 3.13 -19.83 -9.46
N LEU A 198 4.07 -20.28 -10.28
CA LEU A 198 5.51 -20.10 -10.06
C LEU A 198 6.04 -18.83 -10.72
N PHE A 199 5.61 -18.54 -11.95
CA PHE A 199 6.07 -17.42 -12.78
C PHE A 199 5.07 -16.26 -12.93
N GLY A 200 3.85 -16.43 -12.42
CA GLY A 200 2.78 -15.45 -12.51
C GLY A 200 2.04 -15.51 -13.84
N ILE A 201 0.97 -14.73 -13.93
CA ILE A 201 0.16 -14.57 -15.15
C ILE A 201 0.58 -13.37 -15.99
N SER A 202 1.65 -12.65 -15.62
CA SER A 202 2.10 -11.35 -16.11
C SER A 202 1.28 -10.16 -15.59
N PHE A 203 1.97 -9.02 -15.41
CA PHE A 203 1.38 -7.75 -14.98
C PHE A 203 0.25 -7.27 -15.90
N SER A 204 0.43 -7.38 -17.23
CA SER A 204 -0.60 -6.95 -18.19
C SER A 204 -1.87 -7.79 -18.08
N ARG A 205 -1.75 -9.10 -17.88
CA ARG A 205 -2.91 -9.98 -17.75
C ARG A 205 -3.61 -9.78 -16.40
N GLU A 206 -2.85 -9.64 -15.32
CA GLU A 206 -3.40 -9.37 -13.98
C GLU A 206 -4.24 -8.07 -13.99
N ASN A 207 -3.67 -6.95 -14.44
CA ASN A 207 -4.40 -5.68 -14.52
C ASN A 207 -5.61 -5.71 -15.45
N ASN A 208 -5.56 -6.50 -16.52
CA ASN A 208 -6.72 -6.68 -17.41
C ASN A 208 -7.84 -7.47 -16.73
N ILE A 209 -7.52 -8.43 -15.86
CA ILE A 209 -8.52 -9.27 -15.16
C ILE A 209 -9.12 -8.55 -13.95
N ALA A 210 -8.28 -7.97 -13.11
CA ALA A 210 -8.68 -7.23 -11.92
C ALA A 210 -7.46 -6.45 -11.42
N PRO A 211 -7.45 -5.11 -11.48
CA PRO A 211 -6.32 -4.31 -11.00
C PRO A 211 -6.30 -4.32 -9.46
N LEU A 212 -5.55 -5.26 -8.88
CA LEU A 212 -5.56 -5.49 -7.44
C LEU A 212 -4.69 -4.46 -6.70
N GLU A 213 -5.31 -3.56 -5.96
CA GLU A 213 -4.60 -2.60 -5.09
C GLU A 213 -4.08 -3.26 -3.79
N ARG A 214 -3.22 -4.28 -3.92
CA ARG A 214 -2.50 -4.96 -2.83
C ARG A 214 -1.12 -5.42 -3.30
N ASP A 215 -0.15 -4.49 -3.39
CA ASP A 215 1.25 -4.70 -3.79
C ASP A 215 1.77 -6.14 -3.68
N PHE A 216 1.89 -6.71 -2.47
CA PHE A 216 2.47 -8.05 -2.31
C PHE A 216 1.68 -9.16 -3.01
N LEU A 217 0.36 -9.06 -3.03
CA LEU A 217 -0.50 -10.02 -3.72
C LEU A 217 -0.51 -9.76 -5.22
N ALA A 218 -0.55 -8.50 -5.66
CA ALA A 218 -0.47 -8.13 -7.06
C ALA A 218 0.85 -8.61 -7.69
N GLN A 219 1.97 -8.48 -6.98
CA GLN A 219 3.28 -9.04 -7.37
C GLN A 219 3.24 -10.57 -7.45
N TYR A 220 2.56 -11.25 -6.52
CA TYR A 220 2.38 -12.70 -6.57
C TYR A 220 1.58 -13.16 -7.78
N TYR A 221 0.44 -12.54 -8.08
CA TYR A 221 -0.33 -12.89 -9.26
C TYR A 221 0.45 -12.55 -10.54
N SER A 222 1.12 -11.41 -10.59
CA SER A 222 1.83 -10.93 -11.79
C SER A 222 3.12 -11.70 -12.10
N MET A 223 3.98 -11.91 -11.11
CA MET A 223 5.34 -12.45 -11.26
C MET A 223 5.52 -13.84 -10.63
N GLY A 224 4.48 -14.37 -10.00
CA GLY A 224 4.50 -15.68 -9.37
C GLY A 224 5.32 -15.72 -8.10
N LEU A 225 5.41 -16.93 -7.53
CA LEU A 225 6.16 -17.16 -6.31
C LEU A 225 7.65 -16.76 -6.44
N LEU A 226 8.31 -17.12 -7.53
CA LEU A 226 9.75 -16.87 -7.70
C LEU A 226 10.04 -15.38 -7.87
N GLY A 227 9.28 -14.69 -8.71
CA GLY A 227 9.43 -13.25 -8.91
C GLY A 227 9.18 -12.47 -7.62
N THR A 228 8.13 -12.83 -6.88
CA THR A 228 7.80 -12.19 -5.60
C THR A 228 8.92 -12.35 -4.57
N ILE A 229 9.48 -13.56 -4.44
CA ILE A 229 10.60 -13.81 -3.53
C ILE A 229 11.80 -12.94 -3.92
N LEU A 230 12.17 -12.95 -5.20
CA LEU A 230 13.36 -12.31 -5.71
C LEU A 230 13.29 -10.78 -5.66
N LEU A 231 12.13 -10.20 -6.00
CA LEU A 231 11.99 -8.76 -6.25
C LEU A 231 11.25 -8.00 -5.14
N THR A 232 10.50 -8.70 -4.28
CA THR A 232 9.67 -8.06 -3.25
C THR A 232 10.09 -8.49 -1.85
N ILE A 233 10.13 -9.80 -1.57
CA ILE A 233 10.44 -10.33 -0.24
C ILE A 233 11.89 -10.02 0.18
N ILE A 234 12.81 -9.89 -0.77
CA ILE A 234 14.19 -9.49 -0.48
C ILE A 234 14.29 -8.19 0.32
N TYR A 235 13.39 -7.22 0.08
CA TYR A 235 13.36 -5.96 0.84
C TYR A 235 12.96 -6.18 2.29
N ILE A 236 12.02 -7.09 2.55
CA ILE A 236 11.62 -7.49 3.91
C ILE A 236 12.81 -8.15 4.62
N PHE A 237 13.50 -9.08 3.95
CA PHE A 237 14.68 -9.75 4.52
C PHE A 237 15.80 -8.78 4.87
N VAL A 238 16.15 -7.87 3.95
CA VAL A 238 17.22 -6.88 4.18
C VAL A 238 16.85 -5.92 5.32
N LEU A 239 15.60 -5.46 5.37
CA LEU A 239 15.13 -4.61 6.47
C LEU A 239 15.17 -5.36 7.81
N GLY A 240 14.69 -6.62 7.84
CA GLY A 240 14.71 -7.48 9.03
C GLY A 240 16.14 -7.75 9.52
N TYR A 241 17.07 -8.03 8.60
CA TYR A 241 18.49 -8.15 8.91
C TYR A 241 19.06 -6.84 9.50
N GLY A 242 18.67 -5.69 8.95
CA GLY A 242 19.07 -4.38 9.47
C GLY A 242 18.56 -4.12 10.89
N ILE A 243 17.30 -4.45 11.18
CA ILE A 243 16.69 -4.33 12.52
C ILE A 243 17.42 -5.25 13.51
N PHE A 244 17.62 -6.53 13.14
CA PHE A 244 18.35 -7.48 13.96
C PHE A 244 19.74 -6.95 14.34
N TYR A 245 20.46 -6.44 13.34
CA TYR A 245 21.81 -5.92 13.56
C TYR A 245 21.81 -4.65 14.44
N TRP A 246 20.85 -3.75 14.23
CA TRP A 246 20.66 -2.57 15.08
C TRP A 246 20.40 -2.94 16.54
N LEU A 247 19.62 -4.00 16.80
CA LEU A 247 19.33 -4.47 18.16
C LEU A 247 20.58 -5.04 18.85
N VAL A 248 21.31 -5.92 18.16
CA VAL A 248 22.41 -6.72 18.73
C VAL A 248 23.71 -5.95 18.81
N ASN A 249 24.04 -5.11 17.82
CA ASN A 249 25.33 -4.45 17.76
C ASN A 249 25.24 -2.97 18.16
N LYS A 250 25.97 -2.58 19.21
CA LYS A 250 26.01 -1.19 19.70
C LYS A 250 26.53 -0.21 18.64
N ASN A 251 27.51 -0.61 17.82
CA ASN A 251 28.11 0.27 16.81
C ASN A 251 27.16 0.61 15.65
N SER A 252 26.13 -0.19 15.42
CA SER A 252 25.11 0.08 14.40
C SER A 252 23.94 0.93 14.91
N LYS A 253 23.90 1.28 16.20
CA LYS A 253 22.86 2.14 16.76
C LYS A 253 23.11 3.61 16.42
N THR A 254 23.42 3.96 15.18
CA THR A 254 23.60 5.35 14.75
C THR A 254 22.27 5.95 14.31
N LEU A 255 22.12 7.28 14.44
CA LEU A 255 20.92 7.95 13.97
C LEU A 255 20.70 7.72 12.46
N LEU A 256 21.76 7.67 11.65
CA LEU A 256 21.67 7.37 10.22
C LEU A 256 21.04 6.00 9.96
N ILE A 257 21.53 4.96 10.63
CA ILE A 257 20.99 3.60 10.44
C ILE A 257 19.52 3.56 10.88
N SER A 258 19.16 4.20 12.00
CA SER A 258 17.77 4.32 12.42
C SER A 258 16.91 5.04 11.36
N SER A 259 17.40 6.12 10.76
CA SER A 259 16.68 6.84 9.69
C SER A 259 16.49 6.02 8.41
N LEU A 260 17.48 5.19 8.06
CA LEU A 260 17.39 4.27 6.92
C LEU A 260 16.39 3.15 7.20
N LEU A 261 16.41 2.57 8.41
CA LEU A 261 15.43 1.58 8.86
C LEU A 261 14.01 2.15 8.87
N LEU A 262 13.82 3.37 9.40
CA LEU A 262 12.53 4.05 9.41
C LEU A 262 12.03 4.32 7.99
N SER A 263 12.89 4.82 7.09
CA SER A 263 12.49 5.07 5.70
C SER A 263 12.10 3.79 4.97
N GLY A 264 12.92 2.73 5.07
CA GLY A 264 12.60 1.43 4.47
C GLY A 264 11.33 0.80 5.07
N GLY A 265 11.17 0.90 6.39
CA GLY A 265 9.98 0.45 7.09
C GLY A 265 8.72 1.19 6.66
N PHE A 266 8.79 2.52 6.50
CA PHE A 266 7.66 3.29 5.99
C PHE A 266 7.32 2.95 4.54
N ILE A 267 8.32 2.68 3.68
CA ILE A 267 8.10 2.20 2.31
C ILE A 267 7.28 0.90 2.31
N LEU A 268 7.73 -0.11 3.06
CA LEU A 268 7.01 -1.38 3.14
C LEU A 268 5.65 -1.26 3.83
N PHE A 269 5.55 -0.43 4.87
CA PHE A 269 4.29 -0.23 5.57
C PHE A 269 3.23 0.40 4.65
N ALA A 270 3.58 1.41 3.86
CA ALA A 270 2.60 1.93 2.93
C ALA A 270 2.36 1.03 1.73
N ALA A 271 3.34 0.24 1.30
CA ALA A 271 3.10 -0.80 0.31
C ALA A 271 2.02 -1.77 0.79
N PHE A 272 2.12 -2.19 2.06
CA PHE A 272 1.12 -3.03 2.70
C PHE A 272 -0.24 -2.35 2.87
N TYR A 273 -0.26 -1.06 3.24
CA TYR A 273 -1.50 -0.35 3.57
C TYR A 273 -2.22 0.26 2.36
N ALA A 274 -1.49 0.94 1.46
CA ALA A 274 -2.05 1.55 0.25
C ALA A 274 -2.25 0.52 -0.86
N GLY A 275 -1.30 -0.41 -1.02
CA GLY A 275 -1.39 -1.51 -1.97
C GLY A 275 -0.96 -1.18 -3.40
N ASN A 276 -0.29 -0.06 -3.64
CA ASN A 276 0.15 0.39 -4.98
C ASN A 276 1.48 1.15 -4.95
N VAL A 277 2.38 0.86 -4.00
CA VAL A 277 3.68 1.54 -3.87
C VAL A 277 4.76 0.78 -4.64
N LEU A 278 4.86 -0.53 -4.44
CA LEU A 278 5.95 -1.35 -4.99
C LEU A 278 5.77 -1.67 -6.48
N GLU A 279 4.61 -1.39 -7.06
CA GLU A 279 4.39 -1.49 -8.51
C GLU A 279 5.14 -0.40 -9.29
N TYR A 280 5.43 0.75 -8.65
CA TYR A 280 6.15 1.82 -9.30
C TYR A 280 7.67 1.59 -9.25
N LEU A 281 8.29 1.53 -10.43
CA LEU A 281 9.75 1.39 -10.58
C LEU A 281 10.52 2.45 -9.77
N SER A 282 10.03 3.68 -9.73
CA SER A 282 10.64 4.77 -8.96
C SER A 282 10.69 4.47 -7.46
N ALA A 283 9.62 3.90 -6.90
CA ALA A 283 9.56 3.53 -5.49
C ALA A 283 10.49 2.35 -5.19
N THR A 284 10.54 1.34 -6.07
CA THR A 284 11.44 0.18 -5.88
C THR A 284 12.91 0.56 -6.01
N LEU A 285 13.26 1.49 -6.91
CA LEU A 285 14.63 2.01 -7.03
C LEU A 285 15.06 2.77 -5.77
N VAL A 286 14.19 3.65 -5.26
CA VAL A 286 14.45 4.37 -4.00
C VAL A 286 14.58 3.38 -2.84
N MET A 287 13.74 2.34 -2.79
CA MET A 287 13.82 1.29 -1.77
C MET A 287 15.14 0.52 -1.84
N ALA A 288 15.54 0.08 -3.03
CA ALA A 288 16.80 -0.62 -3.26
C ALA A 288 18.00 0.25 -2.86
N PHE A 289 17.99 1.54 -3.19
CA PHE A 289 19.03 2.47 -2.79
C PHE A 289 19.13 2.62 -1.26
N ILE A 290 17.99 2.83 -0.58
CA ILE A 290 17.95 2.99 0.88
C ILE A 290 18.46 1.73 1.59
N LEU A 291 18.00 0.56 1.16
CA LEU A 291 18.39 -0.72 1.77
C LEU A 291 19.84 -1.10 1.43
N GLY A 292 20.31 -0.82 0.21
CA GLY A 292 21.71 -0.98 -0.16
C GLY A 292 22.61 -0.11 0.70
N PHE A 293 22.24 1.16 0.89
CA PHE A 293 22.98 2.09 1.75
C PHE A 293 22.94 1.68 3.22
N LEU A 294 21.81 1.14 3.70
CA LEU A 294 21.70 0.54 5.03
C LEU A 294 22.71 -0.60 5.23
N LEU A 295 22.76 -1.56 4.30
CA LEU A 295 23.69 -2.69 4.35
C LEU A 295 25.15 -2.23 4.34
N GLN A 296 25.47 -1.23 3.52
CA GLN A 296 26.81 -0.63 3.47
C GLN A 296 27.20 -0.03 4.82
N ASN A 297 26.33 0.77 5.45
CA ASN A 297 26.58 1.38 6.76
C ASN A 297 26.68 0.34 7.89
N ILE A 298 25.88 -0.72 7.83
CA ILE A 298 26.02 -1.87 8.74
C ILE A 298 27.39 -2.53 8.57
N ARG A 299 27.85 -2.75 7.33
CA ARG A 299 29.17 -3.33 7.06
C ARG A 299 30.31 -2.45 7.58
N TYR A 300 30.25 -1.13 7.38
CA TYR A 300 31.27 -0.22 7.94
C TYR A 300 31.31 -0.25 9.47
N SER A 301 30.16 -0.33 10.14
CA SER A 301 30.10 -0.45 11.60
C SER A 301 30.74 -1.74 12.14
N LYS A 302 30.82 -2.81 11.33
CA LYS A 302 31.57 -4.04 11.64
C LYS A 302 33.07 -3.78 11.59
N THR A 303 33.56 -3.24 10.48
CA THR A 303 35.01 -3.05 10.25
C THR A 303 35.65 -2.14 11.30
N SER A 304 34.97 -1.07 11.70
CA SER A 304 35.45 -0.18 12.76
C SER A 304 35.68 -0.92 14.11
N LYS A 305 34.88 -1.96 14.42
CA LYS A 305 35.07 -2.78 15.63
C LYS A 305 36.35 -3.62 15.59
N TYR A 306 36.78 -4.06 14.40
CA TYR A 306 37.99 -4.87 14.25
C TYR A 306 39.27 -4.02 14.29
N LEU A 307 39.20 -2.77 13.84
CA LEU A 307 40.34 -1.84 13.89
C LEU A 307 40.63 -1.30 15.29
N VAL A 308 39.63 -1.23 16.18
CA VAL A 308 39.82 -0.80 17.59
C VAL A 308 40.31 -1.95 18.49
N LYS A 309 40.30 -3.20 18.00
CA LYS A 309 40.74 -4.39 18.73
C LYS A 309 42.15 -4.88 18.37
N LYS A 310 42.82 -4.23 17.41
CA LYS A 310 44.24 -4.44 17.10
C LYS A 310 45.03 -3.26 17.66
#